data_AF-A0A938C9D8-F1
#
_entry.id   AF-A0A938C9D8-F1
#
_cell.length_a   1.000
_cell.length_b   1.000
_cell.length_c   1.000
_cell.angle_alpha   90.00
_cell.angle_beta   90.00
_cell.angle_gamma   90.00
#
_symmetry.space_group_name_H-M   'P 1'
#
loop_
_entity.id
_entity.type
_entity.pdbx_description
1 polymer ?
#
loop_
_entity_poly.entity_id
_entity_poly.type
_entity_poly.pdbx_seq_one_letter_code
_entity_poly.pdbx_strand_id
1 'polypeptide(L)'
;MTALLRLISIAICSLLGLSSAVAGGAHQNDVARYLAGLPPTAQSSASSLTLEPAWIAHAEQMDSAWTRLERAQLAPVRAFSAAHLGPPSPTLLYMFSGPDYLYARNFFPDARTYVMAGLEPPGRMIRLNNLSPEDRQRGLDGLRDSLRTILDASFFITADMLKDLQGHSFSGVLPLLYVFLARSGMEITDVRHLGLTEDGG
;
A
#
# COMPACT_ATOMS: atom_id res chain seq x y z
N MET A 1 11.68 -27.53 -51.36
CA MET A 1 11.90 -26.10 -51.04
C MET A 1 10.56 -25.41 -51.12
N THR A 2 10.00 -24.67 -50.17
CA THR A 2 10.39 -24.20 -48.82
C THR A 2 9.15 -23.42 -48.36
N ALA A 3 8.21 -24.06 -47.67
CA ALA A 3 7.04 -23.37 -47.10
C ALA A 3 6.61 -23.99 -45.75
N LEU A 4 7.60 -24.53 -45.03
CA LEU A 4 7.54 -24.90 -43.62
C LEU A 4 8.40 -23.85 -42.87
N LEU A 5 7.98 -23.43 -41.67
CA LEU A 5 8.64 -22.44 -40.78
C LEU A 5 8.35 -20.95 -41.02
N ARG A 6 7.13 -20.44 -40.76
CA ARG A 6 6.94 -19.04 -40.30
C ARG A 6 5.80 -18.80 -39.29
N LEU A 7 5.11 -19.83 -38.80
CA LEU A 7 3.93 -19.67 -37.94
C LEU A 7 4.09 -20.09 -36.47
N ILE A 8 5.31 -20.43 -36.01
CA ILE A 8 5.54 -20.88 -34.62
C ILE A 8 6.12 -19.77 -33.71
N SER A 9 6.55 -18.63 -34.23
CA SER A 9 7.31 -17.65 -33.42
C SER A 9 6.49 -16.55 -32.72
N ILE A 10 5.16 -16.49 -32.87
CA ILE A 10 4.36 -15.40 -32.26
C ILE A 10 3.68 -15.81 -30.94
N ALA A 11 3.61 -17.11 -30.60
CA ALA A 11 2.94 -17.56 -29.38
C ALA A 11 3.83 -17.63 -28.13
N ILE A 12 5.15 -17.42 -28.24
CA ILE A 12 6.09 -17.60 -27.11
C ILE A 12 6.43 -16.27 -26.39
N CYS A 13 6.21 -15.12 -27.04
CA CYS A 13 6.59 -13.82 -26.45
C CYS A 13 5.60 -13.27 -25.40
N SER A 14 4.37 -13.81 -25.33
CA SER A 14 3.33 -13.32 -24.43
C SER A 14 3.43 -13.85 -23.00
N LEU A 15 4.16 -14.96 -22.78
CA LEU A 15 4.29 -15.55 -21.44
C LEU A 15 5.41 -14.91 -20.59
N LEU A 16 6.37 -14.20 -21.19
CA LEU A 16 7.50 -13.63 -20.47
C LEU A 16 7.15 -12.33 -19.71
N GLY A 17 6.09 -11.62 -20.11
CA GLY A 17 5.65 -10.39 -19.44
C GLY A 17 4.82 -10.63 -18.16
N LEU A 18 4.05 -11.73 -18.13
CA LEU A 18 3.20 -12.09 -16.98
C LEU A 18 4.05 -12.50 -15.76
N SER A 19 5.14 -13.24 -15.97
CA SER A 19 5.96 -13.74 -14.88
C SER A 19 6.69 -12.62 -14.13
N SER A 20 7.14 -11.58 -14.83
CA SER A 20 7.83 -10.43 -14.23
C SER A 20 6.89 -9.49 -13.48
N ALA A 21 5.67 -9.28 -13.98
CA ALA A 21 4.65 -8.48 -13.29
C ALA A 21 4.16 -9.17 -12.02
N VAL A 22 3.91 -10.49 -12.08
CA VAL A 22 3.52 -11.29 -10.90
C VAL A 22 4.64 -11.34 -9.86
N ALA A 23 5.90 -11.49 -10.27
CA ALA A 23 7.04 -11.44 -9.36
C ALA A 23 7.25 -10.04 -8.74
N GLY A 24 7.04 -8.98 -9.53
CA GLY A 24 7.08 -7.60 -9.06
C GLY A 24 5.96 -7.29 -8.05
N GLY A 25 4.75 -7.78 -8.31
CA GLY A 25 3.60 -7.70 -7.42
C GLY A 25 3.83 -8.39 -6.07
N ALA A 26 4.21 -9.67 -6.11
CA ALA A 26 4.52 -10.45 -4.91
C ALA A 26 5.57 -9.75 -4.03
N HIS A 27 6.60 -9.15 -4.65
CA HIS A 27 7.60 -8.37 -3.92
C HIS A 27 7.00 -7.13 -3.23
N GLN A 28 6.12 -6.38 -3.88
CA GLN A 28 5.49 -5.21 -3.27
C GLN A 28 4.50 -5.59 -2.17
N ASN A 29 3.77 -6.70 -2.34
CA ASN A 29 2.90 -7.25 -1.30
C ASN A 29 3.70 -7.59 -0.04
N ASP A 30 4.84 -8.25 -0.17
CA ASP A 30 5.71 -8.57 0.96
C ASP A 30 6.25 -7.32 1.67
N VAL A 31 6.65 -6.31 0.90
CA VAL A 31 7.07 -5.01 1.45
C VAL A 31 5.90 -4.37 2.21
N ALA A 32 4.70 -4.39 1.65
CA ALA A 32 3.52 -3.83 2.30
C ALA A 32 3.16 -4.56 3.60
N ARG A 33 3.24 -5.90 3.60
CA ARG A 33 3.07 -6.71 4.80
C ARG A 33 4.12 -6.36 5.86
N TYR A 34 5.39 -6.30 5.48
CA TYR A 34 6.48 -5.90 6.38
C TYR A 34 6.22 -4.54 7.05
N LEU A 35 5.86 -3.53 6.25
CA LEU A 35 5.56 -2.17 6.74
C LEU A 35 4.29 -2.10 7.59
N ALA A 36 3.34 -2.99 7.34
CA ALA A 36 2.13 -3.13 8.13
C ALA A 36 2.37 -3.83 9.48
N GLY A 37 3.57 -4.36 9.74
CA GLY A 37 3.81 -5.23 10.90
C GLY A 37 3.15 -6.60 10.75
N LEU A 38 2.93 -7.06 9.51
CA LEU A 38 2.44 -8.40 9.19
C LEU A 38 3.59 -9.24 8.62
N PRO A 39 3.65 -10.55 8.90
CA PRO A 39 4.72 -11.39 8.35
C PRO A 39 4.62 -11.45 6.81
N PRO A 40 5.70 -11.14 6.07
CA PRO A 40 5.77 -11.40 4.63
C PRO A 40 5.59 -12.89 4.27
N THR A 41 5.49 -13.21 2.99
CA THR A 41 5.48 -14.62 2.56
C THR A 41 6.79 -15.33 2.90
N ALA A 42 6.75 -16.62 3.19
CA ALA A 42 7.94 -17.36 3.66
C ALA A 42 9.11 -17.32 2.66
N GLN A 43 8.83 -17.22 1.37
CA GLN A 43 9.82 -17.14 0.29
C GLN A 43 10.34 -15.71 0.06
N SER A 44 9.81 -14.72 0.78
CA SER A 44 10.23 -13.34 0.65
C SER A 44 11.64 -13.13 1.17
N SER A 45 12.42 -12.33 0.43
CA SER A 45 13.68 -11.79 0.93
C SER A 45 13.53 -10.91 2.18
N ALA A 46 12.32 -10.36 2.43
CA ALA A 46 12.04 -9.56 3.61
C ALA A 46 11.81 -10.41 4.88
N SER A 47 11.64 -11.72 4.76
CA SER A 47 11.29 -12.60 5.89
C SER A 47 12.41 -12.74 6.92
N SER A 48 13.68 -12.60 6.53
CA SER A 48 14.78 -12.56 7.49
C SER A 48 14.80 -11.28 8.33
N LEU A 49 14.25 -10.18 7.79
CA LEU A 49 14.20 -8.88 8.46
C LEU A 49 13.18 -8.86 9.61
N THR A 50 12.20 -9.77 9.61
CA THR A 50 11.21 -9.87 10.70
C THR A 50 11.80 -10.43 11.99
N LEU A 51 13.04 -10.90 11.97
CA LEU A 51 13.78 -11.34 13.16
C LEU A 51 14.43 -10.17 13.91
N GLU A 52 14.45 -8.97 13.32
CA GLU A 52 15.00 -7.78 13.94
C GLU A 52 14.14 -7.34 15.14
N PRO A 53 14.73 -7.07 16.32
CA PRO A 53 13.96 -6.63 17.49
C PRO A 53 13.10 -5.39 17.23
N ALA A 54 13.59 -4.46 16.41
CA ALA A 54 12.85 -3.27 16.00
C ALA A 54 11.58 -3.62 15.22
N TRP A 55 11.62 -4.63 14.35
CA TRP A 55 10.44 -5.07 13.61
C TRP A 55 9.43 -5.78 14.50
N ILE A 56 9.90 -6.63 15.43
CA ILE A 56 9.01 -7.33 16.38
C ILE A 56 8.23 -6.30 17.21
N ALA A 57 8.93 -5.32 17.79
CA ALA A 57 8.30 -4.24 18.54
C ALA A 57 7.34 -3.39 17.67
N HIS A 58 7.69 -3.16 16.41
CA HIS A 58 6.83 -2.47 15.45
C HIS A 58 5.55 -3.25 15.17
N ALA A 59 5.63 -4.57 14.95
CA ALA A 59 4.49 -5.43 14.68
C ALA A 59 3.48 -5.41 15.84
N GLU A 60 3.95 -5.55 17.08
CA GLU A 60 3.11 -5.50 18.28
C GLU A 60 2.40 -4.13 18.45
N GLN A 61 3.12 -3.04 18.18
CA GLN A 61 2.55 -1.68 18.22
C GLN A 61 1.48 -1.49 17.14
N MET A 62 1.75 -1.96 15.92
CA MET A 62 0.81 -1.89 14.81
C MET A 62 -0.45 -2.73 15.07
N ASP A 63 -0.31 -3.93 15.62
CA ASP A 63 -1.45 -4.78 15.99
C ASP A 63 -2.35 -4.11 17.04
N SER A 64 -1.72 -3.52 18.08
CA SER A 64 -2.41 -2.80 19.13
C SER A 64 -3.14 -1.57 18.60
N ALA A 65 -2.48 -0.79 17.74
CA ALA A 65 -3.07 0.40 17.13
C ALA A 65 -4.21 0.04 16.17
N TRP A 66 -4.03 -0.99 15.33
CA TRP A 66 -5.05 -1.44 14.40
C TRP A 66 -6.28 -1.98 15.09
N THR A 67 -6.11 -2.73 16.18
CA THR A 67 -7.22 -3.24 16.99
C THR A 67 -8.06 -2.11 17.58
N ARG A 68 -7.42 -1.01 18.02
CA ARG A 68 -8.13 0.18 18.52
C ARG A 68 -8.86 0.90 17.40
N LEU A 69 -8.19 1.17 16.27
CA LEU A 69 -8.77 1.80 15.08
C LEU A 69 -10.03 1.05 14.62
N GLU A 70 -9.91 -0.26 14.48
CA GLU A 70 -10.99 -1.14 14.01
C GLU A 70 -12.22 -1.05 14.92
N ARG A 71 -12.03 -1.14 16.24
CA ARG A 71 -13.12 -1.08 17.22
C ARG A 71 -13.73 0.31 17.33
N ALA A 72 -12.90 1.34 17.40
CA ALA A 72 -13.34 2.70 17.71
C ALA A 72 -13.91 3.43 16.50
N GLN A 73 -13.45 3.12 15.28
CA GLN A 73 -13.75 3.91 14.09
C GLN A 73 -14.31 3.05 12.95
N LEU A 74 -13.56 2.06 12.45
CA LEU A 74 -13.92 1.39 11.20
C LEU A 74 -15.17 0.51 11.30
N ALA A 75 -15.35 -0.22 12.40
CA ALA A 75 -16.55 -1.01 12.62
C ALA A 75 -17.83 -0.12 12.70
N PRO A 76 -17.86 0.97 13.48
CA PRO A 76 -18.94 1.95 13.43
C PRO A 76 -19.19 2.54 12.03
N VAL A 77 -18.14 2.88 11.27
CA VAL A 77 -18.25 3.41 9.90
C VAL A 77 -18.93 2.40 8.98
N ARG A 78 -18.54 1.13 9.03
CA ARG A 78 -19.19 0.08 8.22
C ARG A 78 -20.64 -0.14 8.63
N ALA A 79 -20.95 -0.10 9.93
CA ALA A 79 -22.33 -0.20 10.40
C ALA A 79 -23.18 0.98 9.91
N PHE A 80 -22.63 2.21 9.96
CA PHE A 80 -23.28 3.39 9.43
C PHE A 80 -23.51 3.27 7.92
N SER A 81 -22.48 2.87 7.16
CA SER A 81 -22.55 2.68 5.72
C SER A 81 -23.65 1.69 5.34
N ALA A 82 -23.66 0.51 5.96
CA ALA A 82 -24.68 -0.51 5.69
C ALA A 82 -26.11 -0.06 6.00
N ALA A 83 -26.30 0.84 6.97
CA ALA A 83 -27.61 1.32 7.38
C ALA A 83 -28.11 2.52 6.55
N HIS A 84 -27.22 3.34 6.00
CA HIS A 84 -27.60 4.66 5.44
C HIS A 84 -27.14 4.90 4.01
N LEU A 85 -26.16 4.15 3.51
CA LEU A 85 -25.62 4.33 2.17
C LEU A 85 -26.17 3.25 1.23
N GLY A 86 -26.53 3.68 0.02
CA GLY A 86 -26.90 2.78 -1.06
C GLY A 86 -25.68 2.07 -1.66
N PRO A 87 -25.90 1.09 -2.57
CA PRO A 87 -24.80 0.43 -3.26
C PRO A 87 -23.96 1.47 -4.01
N PRO A 88 -22.62 1.43 -3.89
CA PRO A 88 -21.77 2.39 -4.59
C PRO A 88 -21.79 2.12 -6.09
N SER A 89 -21.44 3.16 -6.86
CA SER A 89 -20.94 2.97 -8.22
C SER A 89 -19.73 2.01 -8.18
N PRO A 90 -19.50 1.19 -9.23
CA PRO A 90 -18.28 0.38 -9.33
C PRO A 90 -16.99 1.18 -9.18
N THR A 91 -17.03 2.48 -9.52
CA THR A 91 -15.92 3.42 -9.34
C THR A 91 -16.28 4.49 -8.31
N LEU A 92 -15.46 4.60 -7.27
CA LEU A 92 -15.49 5.69 -6.30
C LEU A 92 -14.49 6.77 -6.70
N LEU A 93 -14.98 7.99 -6.92
CA LEU A 93 -14.15 9.18 -7.05
C LEU A 93 -14.06 9.84 -5.68
N TYR A 94 -12.88 9.82 -5.06
CA TYR A 94 -12.63 10.41 -3.74
C TYR A 94 -11.54 11.48 -3.85
N MET A 95 -11.96 12.66 -4.30
CA MET A 95 -11.06 13.80 -4.48
C MET A 95 -10.68 14.43 -3.14
N PHE A 96 -9.46 14.97 -3.05
CA PHE A 96 -8.91 15.53 -1.81
C PHE A 96 -8.74 14.49 -0.69
N SER A 97 -8.57 13.22 -1.05
CA SER A 97 -8.44 12.10 -0.11
C SER A 97 -7.06 12.00 0.53
N GLY A 98 -6.01 12.51 -0.13
CA GLY A 98 -4.65 12.08 0.18
C GLY A 98 -4.57 10.55 0.15
N PRO A 99 -3.90 9.89 1.11
CA PRO A 99 -3.86 8.44 1.21
C PRO A 99 -5.02 7.81 1.99
N ASP A 100 -6.17 8.47 2.17
CA ASP A 100 -7.32 7.94 2.94
C ASP A 100 -8.06 6.76 2.27
N TYR A 101 -7.36 5.64 2.11
CA TYR A 101 -7.96 4.43 1.57
C TYR A 101 -8.93 3.80 2.59
N LEU A 102 -8.64 3.93 3.89
CA LEU A 102 -9.41 3.26 4.93
C LEU A 102 -10.84 3.75 4.98
N TYR A 103 -11.09 5.06 5.05
CA TYR A 103 -12.46 5.54 5.07
C TYR A 103 -13.17 5.29 3.73
N ALA A 104 -12.47 5.49 2.60
CA ALA A 104 -13.02 5.19 1.28
C ALA A 104 -13.55 3.75 1.19
N ARG A 105 -12.75 2.78 1.64
CA ARG A 105 -13.09 1.35 1.63
C ARG A 105 -14.16 0.96 2.64
N ASN A 106 -14.19 1.61 3.82
CA ASN A 106 -15.15 1.28 4.86
C ASN A 106 -16.52 1.94 4.64
N PHE A 107 -16.58 3.11 4.00
CA PHE A 107 -17.84 3.71 3.55
C PHE A 107 -18.40 3.05 2.30
N PHE A 108 -17.55 2.70 1.33
CA PHE A 108 -17.98 2.14 0.05
C PHE A 108 -17.31 0.80 -0.22
N PRO A 109 -17.72 -0.25 0.51
CA PRO A 109 -17.01 -1.51 0.49
C PRO A 109 -17.11 -2.30 -0.81
N ASP A 110 -18.12 -2.04 -1.62
CA ASP A 110 -18.39 -2.77 -2.85
C ASP A 110 -17.86 -2.06 -4.11
N ALA A 111 -17.20 -0.90 -3.95
CA ALA A 111 -16.51 -0.24 -5.05
C ALA A 111 -15.31 -1.10 -5.50
N ARG A 112 -15.15 -1.23 -6.82
CA ARG A 112 -14.07 -2.01 -7.45
C ARG A 112 -12.88 -1.14 -7.83
N THR A 113 -13.12 0.14 -8.07
CA THR A 113 -12.09 1.10 -8.45
C THR A 113 -12.16 2.31 -7.54
N TYR A 114 -11.02 2.63 -6.92
CA TYR A 114 -10.86 3.81 -6.07
C TYR A 114 -9.96 4.80 -6.81
N VAL A 115 -10.52 5.92 -7.23
CA VAL A 115 -9.77 7.04 -7.81
C VAL A 115 -9.60 8.08 -6.72
N MET A 116 -8.37 8.22 -6.26
CA MET A 116 -8.00 9.05 -5.13
C MET A 116 -7.06 10.17 -5.60
N ALA A 117 -7.25 11.38 -5.08
CA ALA A 117 -6.45 12.53 -5.48
C ALA A 117 -5.97 13.33 -4.26
N GLY A 118 -4.68 13.63 -4.24
CA GLY A 118 -4.01 14.40 -3.20
C GLY A 118 -2.86 15.23 -3.78
N LEU A 119 -2.32 16.15 -2.98
CA LEU A 119 -1.16 16.98 -3.34
C LEU A 119 0.16 16.38 -2.85
N GLU A 120 0.08 15.33 -2.04
CA GLU A 120 1.22 14.65 -1.48
C GLU A 120 1.98 13.88 -2.56
N PRO A 121 3.33 13.87 -2.51
CA PRO A 121 4.10 13.12 -3.48
C PRO A 121 3.82 11.61 -3.31
N PRO A 122 3.72 10.84 -4.42
CA PRO A 122 3.49 9.40 -4.36
C PRO A 122 4.62 8.66 -3.62
N GLY A 123 5.82 9.23 -3.59
CA GLY A 123 6.99 8.57 -3.02
C GLY A 123 7.60 7.54 -3.96
N ARG A 124 8.52 6.72 -3.45
CA ARG A 124 9.26 5.71 -4.23
C ARG A 124 8.93 4.31 -3.72
N MET A 125 9.03 3.32 -4.62
CA MET A 125 8.98 1.92 -4.21
C MET A 125 10.14 1.59 -3.25
N ILE A 126 9.80 1.01 -2.11
CA ILE A 126 10.76 0.68 -1.05
C ILE A 126 11.54 -0.60 -1.42
N ARG A 127 12.83 -0.61 -1.08
CA ARG A 127 13.73 -1.76 -1.23
C ARG A 127 14.34 -2.09 0.13
N LEU A 128 13.62 -2.87 0.94
CA LEU A 128 13.96 -3.11 2.36
C LEU A 128 15.39 -3.67 2.56
N ASN A 129 15.83 -4.55 1.67
CA ASN A 129 17.15 -5.18 1.73
C ASN A 129 18.31 -4.21 1.39
N ASN A 130 18.01 -3.06 0.81
CA ASN A 130 19.03 -2.04 0.48
C ASN A 130 19.26 -1.07 1.64
N LEU A 131 18.48 -1.17 2.72
CA LEU A 131 18.57 -0.31 3.89
C LEU A 131 19.47 -0.94 4.95
N SER A 132 20.12 -0.11 5.75
CA SER A 132 20.74 -0.60 7.00
C SER A 132 19.65 -0.97 8.02
N PRO A 133 19.96 -1.80 9.04
CA PRO A 133 19.02 -2.04 10.14
C PRO A 133 18.55 -0.74 10.81
N GLU A 134 19.44 0.24 10.97
CA GLU A 134 19.11 1.54 11.56
C GLU A 134 18.16 2.35 10.68
N ASP A 135 18.38 2.37 9.35
CA ASP A 135 17.49 3.03 8.40
C ASP A 135 16.10 2.38 8.36
N ARG A 136 16.04 1.04 8.47
CA ARG A 136 14.75 0.33 8.59
C ARG A 136 14.03 0.72 9.87
N GLN A 137 14.72 0.72 11.01
CA GLN A 137 14.12 1.12 12.28
C GLN A 137 13.61 2.56 12.20
N ARG A 138 14.45 3.53 11.80
CA ARG A 138 14.03 4.93 11.66
C ARG A 138 12.86 5.09 10.68
N GLY A 139 12.86 4.34 9.58
CA GLY A 139 11.75 4.32 8.64
C GLY A 139 10.45 3.81 9.29
N LEU A 140 10.51 2.71 10.03
CA LEU A 140 9.35 2.16 10.73
C LEU A 140 8.84 3.12 11.81
N ASP A 141 9.73 3.83 12.49
CA ASP A 141 9.39 4.83 13.51
C ASP A 141 8.62 6.00 12.88
N GLY A 142 9.18 6.62 11.83
CA GLY A 142 8.52 7.70 11.10
C GLY A 142 7.19 7.27 10.45
N LEU A 143 7.10 6.02 9.99
CA LEU A 143 5.84 5.46 9.50
C LEU A 143 4.76 5.38 10.60
N ARG A 144 5.14 4.96 11.82
CA ARG A 144 4.21 4.93 12.95
C ARG A 144 3.78 6.33 13.36
N ASP A 145 4.70 7.29 13.37
CA ASP A 145 4.40 8.69 13.68
C ASP A 145 3.42 9.30 12.67
N SER A 146 3.66 9.07 11.36
CA SER A 146 2.75 9.47 10.29
C SER A 146 1.36 8.85 10.42
N LEU A 147 1.29 7.58 10.82
CA LEU A 147 0.03 6.87 11.01
C LEU A 147 -0.70 7.29 12.28
N ARG A 148 0.01 7.71 13.33
CA ARG A 148 -0.59 8.05 14.64
C ARG A 148 -1.71 9.08 14.50
N THR A 149 -1.50 10.11 13.68
CA THR A 149 -2.50 11.16 13.45
C THR A 149 -3.79 10.60 12.81
N ILE A 150 -3.67 9.64 11.89
CA ILE A 150 -4.82 9.01 11.20
C ILE A 150 -5.51 8.03 12.14
N LEU A 151 -4.72 7.21 12.83
CA LEU A 151 -5.20 6.13 13.68
C LEU A 151 -5.87 6.64 14.95
N ASP A 152 -5.42 7.77 15.50
CA ASP A 152 -5.95 8.33 16.74
C ASP A 152 -6.99 9.46 16.51
N ALA A 153 -6.89 10.25 15.44
CA ALA A 153 -7.74 11.44 15.24
C ALA A 153 -8.76 11.34 14.07
N SER A 154 -8.76 10.26 13.29
CA SER A 154 -9.70 10.04 12.16
C SER A 154 -9.58 11.02 10.98
N PHE A 155 -8.56 11.88 10.94
CA PHE A 155 -8.28 12.76 9.80
C PHE A 155 -6.78 13.06 9.68
N PHE A 156 -6.36 13.48 8.49
CA PHE A 156 -4.99 13.88 8.22
C PHE A 156 -4.76 15.35 8.63
N ILE A 157 -3.70 15.60 9.41
CA ILE A 157 -3.15 16.95 9.56
C ILE A 157 -2.03 17.12 8.53
N THR A 158 -2.35 17.79 7.43
CA THR A 158 -1.54 17.87 6.19
C THR A 158 -0.15 18.47 6.40
N ALA A 159 0.02 19.36 7.37
CA ALA A 159 1.30 20.04 7.65
C ALA A 159 2.32 19.16 8.38
N ASP A 160 1.85 18.26 9.25
CA ASP A 160 2.72 17.34 10.00
C ASP A 160 3.10 16.13 9.14
N MET A 161 2.16 15.61 8.33
CA MET A 161 2.46 14.61 7.31
C MET A 161 3.55 15.04 6.33
N LEU A 162 3.53 16.28 5.83
CA LEU A 162 4.51 16.69 4.83
C LEU A 162 5.95 16.68 5.39
N LYS A 163 6.11 16.92 6.70
CA LYS A 163 7.40 16.79 7.39
C LYS A 163 7.73 15.33 7.66
N ASP A 164 6.76 14.54 8.10
CA ASP A 164 6.91 13.13 8.45
C ASP A 164 6.94 12.20 7.22
N LEU A 165 6.79 12.74 6.01
CA LEU A 165 6.92 12.02 4.74
C LEU A 165 8.18 12.44 3.96
N GLN A 166 9.03 13.30 4.53
CA GLN A 166 10.25 13.83 3.92
C GLN A 166 11.48 13.50 4.78
N GLY A 167 12.56 13.01 4.15
CA GLY A 167 13.87 12.92 4.79
C GLY A 167 14.25 11.57 5.42
N HIS A 168 13.44 10.52 5.28
CA HIS A 168 13.77 9.16 5.70
C HIS A 168 13.43 8.12 4.62
N SER A 169 13.83 6.86 4.85
CA SER A 169 13.80 5.78 3.86
C SER A 169 12.42 5.41 3.34
N PHE A 170 11.36 5.74 4.09
CA PHE A 170 9.95 5.58 3.68
C PHE A 170 9.32 6.97 3.50
N SER A 171 9.31 7.47 2.26
CA SER A 171 8.83 8.83 1.93
C SER A 171 7.64 8.79 0.97
N GLY A 172 6.82 9.85 1.02
CA GLY A 172 5.57 9.98 0.25
C GLY A 172 4.42 9.10 0.73
N VAL A 173 3.33 9.05 -0.03
CA VAL A 173 2.09 8.37 0.43
C VAL A 173 2.04 6.86 0.20
N LEU A 174 2.90 6.32 -0.68
CA LEU A 174 2.92 4.89 -0.99
C LEU A 174 3.09 3.97 0.23
N PRO A 175 3.98 4.25 1.20
CA PRO A 175 4.13 3.42 2.40
C PRO A 175 2.85 3.38 3.25
N LEU A 176 2.10 4.47 3.32
CA LEU A 176 0.82 4.52 4.04
C LEU A 176 -0.24 3.69 3.32
N LEU A 177 -0.35 3.83 2.00
CA LEU A 177 -1.26 3.02 1.20
C LEU A 177 -0.95 1.52 1.32
N TYR A 178 0.33 1.15 1.34
CA TYR A 178 0.77 -0.23 1.58
C TYR A 178 0.25 -0.77 2.91
N VAL A 179 0.42 -0.01 3.99
CA VAL A 179 -0.10 -0.39 5.31
C VAL A 179 -1.62 -0.58 5.25
N PHE A 180 -2.35 0.40 4.70
CA PHE A 180 -3.81 0.36 4.65
C PHE A 180 -4.34 -0.82 3.84
N LEU A 181 -3.75 -1.09 2.68
CA LEU A 181 -4.15 -2.22 1.84
C LEU A 181 -3.87 -3.55 2.53
N ALA A 182 -2.65 -3.77 3.03
CA ALA A 182 -2.25 -5.01 3.67
C ALA A 182 -3.08 -5.30 4.93
N ARG A 183 -3.31 -4.29 5.78
CA ARG A 183 -4.12 -4.43 6.99
C ARG A 183 -5.62 -4.54 6.73
N SER A 184 -6.10 -4.08 5.57
CA SER A 184 -7.48 -4.32 5.11
C SER A 184 -7.64 -5.72 4.48
N GLY A 185 -6.62 -6.57 4.52
CA GLY A 185 -6.64 -7.92 3.97
C GLY A 185 -6.51 -7.98 2.44
N MET A 186 -6.07 -6.89 1.80
CA MET A 186 -5.85 -6.85 0.36
C MET A 186 -4.45 -7.37 0.02
N GLU A 187 -4.31 -7.96 -1.17
CA GLU A 187 -3.03 -8.34 -1.75
C GLU A 187 -2.63 -7.34 -2.84
N ILE A 188 -1.38 -6.87 -2.79
CA ILE A 188 -0.86 -5.97 -3.81
C ILE A 188 -0.28 -6.78 -4.95
N THR A 189 -0.98 -6.81 -6.09
CA THR A 189 -0.53 -7.58 -7.26
C THR A 189 0.34 -6.79 -8.22
N ASP A 190 0.31 -5.46 -8.17
CA ASP A 190 1.10 -4.60 -9.04
C ASP A 190 1.12 -3.15 -8.52
N VAL A 191 2.21 -2.43 -8.78
CA VAL A 191 2.36 -1.01 -8.45
C VAL A 191 3.07 -0.31 -9.59
N ARG A 192 2.42 0.69 -10.18
CA ARG A 192 2.97 1.47 -11.29
C ARG A 192 2.96 2.95 -10.95
N HIS A 193 4.12 3.58 -11.08
CA HIS A 193 4.19 5.03 -11.16
C HIS A 193 3.83 5.44 -12.57
N LEU A 194 2.78 6.24 -12.69
CA LEU A 194 2.37 6.85 -13.94
C LEU A 194 2.70 8.35 -13.83
N GLY A 195 3.27 8.89 -14.89
CA GLY A 195 3.46 10.33 -15.05
C GLY A 195 2.76 10.76 -16.32
N LEU A 196 2.20 11.96 -16.31
CA LEU A 196 1.71 12.57 -17.53
C LEU A 196 2.89 13.25 -18.24
N THR A 197 3.00 13.07 -19.55
CA THR A 197 3.89 13.91 -20.36
C THR A 197 3.32 15.33 -20.46
N GLU A 198 4.13 16.29 -20.95
CA GLU A 198 3.67 17.67 -21.19
C GLU A 198 2.43 17.71 -22.12
N ASP A 199 2.23 16.68 -22.94
CA ASP A 199 1.11 16.55 -23.88
C ASP A 199 -0.12 15.87 -23.26
N GLY A 200 -0.06 15.49 -21.98
CA GLY A 200 -1.16 14.81 -21.27
C GLY A 200 -1.28 13.31 -21.55
N GLY A 201 -0.25 12.68 -22.13
CA GLY A 201 -0.17 11.24 -22.37
C GLY A 201 0.42 10.45 -21.21
#